data_AF-C9LQ06-F1
#
_entry.id   AF-C9LQ06-F1
#
_cell.length_a   1.000
_cell.length_b   1.000
_cell.length_c   1.000
_cell.angle_alpha   90.00
_cell.angle_beta   90.00
_cell.angle_gamma   90.00
#
_symmetry.space_group_name_H-M   'P 1'
#
loop_
_entity.id
_entity.type
_entity.pdbx_description
1 polymer ?
#
loop_
_entity_poly.entity_id
_entity_poly.type
_entity_poly.pdbx_seq_one_letter_code
_entity_poly.pdbx_strand_id
1 'polypeptide(L)'
;MCKVLNMNRSTFYKCIHHVPSNREIENQKLDADILAIYYDTNYRYGAPKICDDLHDRGWHVSLKRVQRRMAAMGIRSIVIKKYRHVSNNVHVDEKENILNQDFTATGINQKWCTDITYIFTQKDGWTYLASVMDLYSRRIIGWAL
;
A
#
# COMPACT_ATOMS: atom_id res chain seq x y z
N MET A 1 -0.86 -46.38 -15.74
CA MET A 1 -1.40 -45.16 -15.08
C MET A 1 -2.46 -45.47 -14.03
N CYS A 2 -3.74 -45.72 -14.38
CA CYS A 2 -4.84 -45.81 -13.39
C CYS A 2 -4.70 -46.93 -12.33
N LYS A 3 -4.14 -48.10 -12.70
CA LYS A 3 -3.86 -49.20 -11.74
C LYS A 3 -2.76 -48.85 -10.73
N VAL A 4 -1.75 -48.08 -11.16
CA VAL A 4 -0.63 -47.66 -10.31
C VAL A 4 -1.06 -46.55 -9.34
N LEU A 5 -1.94 -45.66 -9.80
CA LEU A 5 -2.50 -44.55 -9.00
C LEU A 5 -3.76 -44.94 -8.21
N ASN A 6 -4.19 -46.20 -8.25
CA ASN A 6 -5.42 -46.70 -7.62
C ASN A 6 -6.67 -45.85 -7.93
N MET A 7 -6.83 -45.42 -9.19
CA MET A 7 -7.94 -44.58 -9.64
C MET A 7 -8.86 -45.35 -10.60
N ASN A 8 -10.17 -45.08 -10.53
CA ASN A 8 -11.11 -45.62 -11.50
C ASN A 8 -10.85 -45.01 -12.90
N ARG A 9 -10.95 -45.84 -13.94
CA ARG A 9 -10.74 -45.42 -15.34
C ARG A 9 -11.73 -44.33 -15.76
N SER A 10 -12.98 -44.40 -15.30
CA SER A 10 -13.99 -43.37 -15.59
C SER A 10 -13.60 -41.99 -15.05
N THR A 11 -13.04 -41.92 -13.84
CA THR A 11 -12.52 -40.67 -13.25
C THR A 11 -11.34 -40.13 -14.06
N PHE A 12 -10.43 -41.00 -14.50
CA PHE A 12 -9.29 -40.61 -15.32
C PHE A 12 -9.74 -39.96 -16.65
N TYR A 13 -10.66 -40.61 -17.38
CA TYR A 13 -11.18 -40.04 -18.62
C TYR A 13 -12.06 -38.80 -18.40
N LYS A 14 -12.80 -38.73 -17.27
CA LYS A 14 -13.55 -37.53 -16.90
C LYS A 14 -12.63 -36.32 -16.67
N CYS A 15 -11.44 -36.53 -16.11
CA CYS A 15 -10.44 -35.48 -15.96
C CYS A 15 -9.80 -35.09 -17.31
N ILE A 16 -9.47 -36.07 -18.16
CA ILE A 16 -8.86 -35.80 -19.48
C ILE A 16 -9.83 -35.09 -20.43
N HIS A 17 -11.09 -35.51 -20.46
CA HIS A 17 -12.12 -34.93 -21.33
C HIS A 17 -12.98 -33.90 -20.60
N HIS A 18 -12.43 -33.26 -19.57
CA HIS A 18 -13.17 -32.29 -18.79
C HIS A 18 -13.56 -31.09 -19.65
N VAL A 19 -14.86 -30.86 -19.79
CA VAL A 19 -15.42 -29.67 -20.40
C VAL A 19 -15.81 -28.71 -19.28
N PRO A 20 -15.39 -27.42 -19.34
CA PRO A 20 -15.76 -26.44 -18.33
C PRO A 20 -17.29 -26.36 -18.18
N SER A 21 -17.75 -26.48 -16.94
CA SER A 21 -19.13 -26.23 -16.59
C SER A 21 -19.47 -24.74 -16.79
N ASN A 22 -20.74 -24.42 -16.98
CA ASN A 22 -21.20 -23.02 -17.07
C ASN A 22 -20.74 -22.18 -15.88
N ARG A 23 -20.67 -22.78 -14.68
CA ARG A 23 -20.19 -22.14 -13.46
C ARG A 23 -18.68 -21.84 -13.50
N GLU A 24 -17.89 -22.72 -14.09
CA GLU A 24 -16.45 -22.47 -14.26
C GLU A 24 -16.20 -21.36 -15.27
N ILE A 25 -16.94 -21.35 -16.38
CA ILE A 25 -16.87 -20.28 -17.38
C ILE A 25 -17.27 -18.94 -16.75
N GLU A 26 -18.36 -18.89 -15.98
CA GLU A 26 -18.79 -17.68 -15.27
C GLU A 26 -17.73 -17.23 -14.25
N ASN A 27 -17.14 -18.16 -13.49
CA ASN A 27 -16.09 -17.83 -12.55
C ASN A 27 -14.81 -17.32 -13.24
N GLN A 28 -14.45 -17.85 -14.40
CA GLN A 28 -13.31 -17.33 -15.17
C GLN A 28 -13.55 -15.89 -15.62
N LYS A 29 -14.77 -15.56 -16.04
CA LYS A 29 -15.14 -14.16 -16.37
C LYS A 29 -15.07 -13.26 -15.13
N LEU A 30 -15.65 -13.71 -14.02
CA LEU A 30 -15.60 -12.97 -12.75
C LEU A 30 -14.17 -12.75 -12.27
N ASP A 31 -13.30 -13.76 -12.37
CA ASP A 31 -11.90 -13.67 -11.99
C ASP A 31 -11.14 -12.65 -12.84
N ALA A 32 -11.40 -12.61 -14.15
CA ALA A 32 -10.81 -11.63 -15.04
C ALA A 32 -11.20 -10.19 -14.65
N ASP A 33 -12.47 -9.95 -14.33
CA ASP A 33 -12.94 -8.63 -13.88
C ASP A 33 -12.39 -8.25 -12.50
N ILE A 34 -12.34 -9.20 -11.56
CA ILE A 34 -11.70 -8.99 -10.25
C ILE A 34 -10.23 -8.58 -10.44
N LEU A 35 -9.49 -9.28 -11.30
CA LEU A 35 -8.09 -8.97 -11.57
C LEU A 35 -7.94 -7.59 -12.22
N ALA A 36 -8.78 -7.23 -13.19
CA ALA A 36 -8.76 -5.91 -13.81
C ALA A 36 -8.88 -4.80 -12.75
N ILE A 37 -9.91 -4.86 -11.88
CA ILE A 37 -10.11 -3.90 -10.78
C ILE A 37 -8.89 -3.89 -9.83
N TYR A 38 -8.37 -5.07 -9.51
CA TYR A 38 -7.24 -5.23 -8.60
C TYR A 38 -5.96 -4.58 -9.15
N TYR A 39 -5.67 -4.72 -10.45
CA TYR A 39 -4.53 -4.07 -11.09
C TYR A 39 -4.73 -2.56 -11.28
N ASP A 40 -5.92 -2.14 -11.72
CA ASP A 40 -6.26 -0.72 -11.92
C ASP A 40 -6.12 0.10 -10.62
N THR A 41 -6.46 -0.52 -9.49
CA THR A 41 -6.40 0.12 -8.16
C THR A 41 -5.02 0.01 -7.51
N ASN A 42 -3.99 -0.41 -8.26
CA ASN A 42 -2.64 -0.66 -7.76
C ASN A 42 -2.63 -1.61 -6.54
N TYR A 43 -3.40 -2.69 -6.60
CA TYR A 43 -3.48 -3.74 -5.59
C TYR A 43 -4.10 -3.31 -4.26
N ARG A 44 -4.62 -2.08 -4.16
CA ARG A 44 -5.10 -1.52 -2.89
C ARG A 44 -6.46 -2.07 -2.50
N TYR A 45 -7.32 -2.37 -3.46
CA TYR A 45 -8.69 -2.76 -3.15
C TYR A 45 -8.75 -4.20 -2.63
N GLY A 46 -9.52 -4.39 -1.57
CA GLY A 46 -9.89 -5.69 -1.03
C GLY A 46 -11.29 -6.11 -1.48
N ALA A 47 -11.70 -7.30 -1.06
CA ALA A 47 -12.99 -7.87 -1.47
C ALA A 47 -14.21 -6.94 -1.31
N PRO A 48 -14.35 -6.10 -0.26
CA PRO A 48 -15.48 -5.17 -0.15
C PRO A 48 -15.52 -4.17 -1.31
N LYS A 49 -14.43 -3.41 -1.52
CA LYS A 49 -14.37 -2.40 -2.59
C LYS A 49 -14.44 -3.02 -3.98
N ILE A 50 -13.81 -4.17 -4.18
CA ILE A 50 -13.94 -4.92 -5.45
C ILE A 50 -15.38 -5.36 -5.68
N CYS A 51 -16.11 -5.75 -4.62
CA CYS A 51 -17.52 -6.13 -4.75
C CYS A 51 -18.38 -4.94 -5.18
N ASP A 52 -18.14 -3.76 -4.63
CA ASP A 52 -18.86 -2.54 -5.01
C ASP A 52 -18.56 -2.16 -6.47
N ASP A 53 -17.28 -2.13 -6.88
CA ASP A 53 -16.88 -1.87 -8.27
C ASP A 53 -17.45 -2.92 -9.25
N LEU A 54 -17.57 -4.18 -8.82
CA LEU A 54 -18.21 -5.24 -9.62
C LEU A 54 -19.72 -5.00 -9.79
N HIS A 55 -20.40 -4.52 -8.75
CA HIS A 55 -21.82 -4.16 -8.83
C HIS A 55 -22.04 -3.01 -9.80
N ASP A 56 -21.17 -2.00 -9.78
CA ASP A 56 -21.19 -0.88 -10.74
C ASP A 56 -20.97 -1.35 -12.19
N ARG A 57 -20.21 -2.44 -12.37
CA ARG A 57 -20.00 -3.12 -13.67
C ARG A 57 -21.11 -4.09 -14.04
N GLY A 58 -22.18 -4.18 -13.24
CA GLY A 58 -23.37 -5.00 -13.52
C GLY A 58 -23.31 -6.44 -13.00
N TRP A 59 -22.31 -6.81 -12.21
CA TRP A 59 -22.27 -8.13 -11.58
C TRP A 59 -23.18 -8.19 -10.35
N HIS A 60 -23.94 -9.28 -10.23
CA HIS A 60 -24.70 -9.58 -9.01
C HIS A 60 -24.01 -10.69 -8.22
N VAL A 61 -22.96 -10.32 -7.48
CA VAL A 61 -22.15 -11.27 -6.70
C VAL A 61 -22.13 -10.90 -5.22
N SER A 62 -22.09 -11.91 -4.35
CA SER A 62 -21.95 -11.69 -2.92
C SER A 62 -20.48 -11.46 -2.53
N LEU A 63 -20.26 -10.68 -1.48
CA LEU A 63 -18.94 -10.45 -0.90
C LEU A 63 -18.18 -11.77 -0.63
N LYS A 64 -18.86 -12.79 -0.09
CA LYS A 64 -18.27 -14.12 0.17
C LYS A 64 -17.83 -14.84 -1.11
N ARG A 65 -18.50 -14.62 -2.24
CA ARG A 65 -18.09 -15.16 -3.55
C ARG A 65 -16.79 -14.49 -3.99
N VAL A 66 -16.74 -13.16 -3.94
CA VAL A 66 -15.53 -12.37 -4.28
C VAL A 66 -14.35 -12.79 -3.40
N GLN A 67 -14.52 -12.85 -2.07
CA GLN A 67 -13.48 -13.31 -1.15
C GLN A 67 -12.92 -14.68 -1.51
N ARG A 68 -13.80 -15.64 -1.86
CA ARG A 68 -13.39 -16.99 -2.24
C ARG A 68 -12.62 -17.02 -3.56
N ARG A 69 -13.03 -16.21 -4.54
CA ARG A 69 -12.32 -16.08 -5.83
C ARG A 69 -10.96 -15.44 -5.64
N MET A 70 -10.88 -14.33 -4.88
CA MET A 70 -9.61 -13.71 -4.53
C MET A 70 -8.66 -14.68 -3.82
N ALA A 71 -9.16 -15.46 -2.86
CA ALA A 71 -8.36 -16.48 -2.18
C ALA A 71 -7.89 -17.59 -3.14
N ALA A 72 -8.74 -18.05 -4.06
CA ALA A 72 -8.38 -19.04 -5.07
C ALA A 72 -7.29 -18.53 -6.03
N MET A 73 -7.26 -17.22 -6.32
CA MET A 73 -6.22 -16.57 -7.11
C MET A 73 -4.98 -16.14 -6.29
N GLY A 74 -5.01 -16.30 -4.96
CA GLY A 74 -3.91 -15.91 -4.09
C GLY A 74 -3.70 -14.39 -3.93
N ILE A 75 -4.71 -13.57 -4.25
CA ILE A 75 -4.63 -12.11 -4.19
C ILE A 75 -5.28 -11.54 -2.91
N ARG A 76 -4.76 -10.40 -2.44
CA ARG A 76 -5.24 -9.68 -1.25
C ARG A 76 -4.93 -8.20 -1.36
N SER A 77 -5.69 -7.37 -0.66
CA SER A 77 -5.41 -5.93 -0.58
C SER A 77 -3.99 -5.66 -0.04
N ILE A 78 -3.26 -4.77 -0.72
CA ILE A 78 -1.93 -4.28 -0.35
C ILE A 78 -2.06 -2.78 -0.06
N VAL A 79 -2.19 -2.43 1.22
CA VAL A 79 -2.38 -1.03 1.65
C VAL A 79 -1.04 -0.30 1.85
N ILE A 80 0.01 -1.01 2.24
CA ILE A 80 1.31 -0.42 2.56
C ILE A 80 2.38 -1.13 1.72
N LYS A 81 3.06 -0.38 0.84
CA LYS A 81 4.35 -0.84 0.29
C LYS A 81 5.34 -0.87 1.45
N LYS A 82 5.95 -2.03 1.73
CA LYS A 82 7.02 -2.14 2.73
C LYS A 82 8.10 -1.10 2.39
N TYR A 83 8.37 -0.18 3.31
CA TYR A 83 9.47 0.78 3.17
C TYR A 83 10.77 0.01 2.94
N ARG A 84 11.44 0.28 1.82
CA ARG A 84 12.81 -0.17 1.57
C ARG A 84 13.70 1.05 1.70
N HIS A 85 14.47 1.09 2.78
CA HIS A 85 15.55 2.07 2.92
C HIS A 85 16.52 1.86 1.75
N VAL A 86 16.59 2.82 0.85
CA VAL A 86 17.67 2.90 -0.13
C VAL A 86 18.78 3.66 0.56
N SER A 87 19.84 2.97 0.97
CA SER A 87 21.03 3.66 1.46
C SER A 87 21.59 4.50 0.30
N ASN A 88 21.45 5.82 0.38
CA ASN A 88 22.25 6.70 -0.45
C ASN A 88 23.70 6.48 -0.05
N ASN A 89 24.48 5.85 -0.92
CA ASN A 89 25.91 5.56 -0.71
C ASN A 89 26.77 6.82 -0.95
N VAL A 90 26.23 8.00 -0.59
CA VAL A 90 26.95 9.25 -0.63
C VAL A 90 27.74 9.31 0.66
N HIS A 91 29.07 9.28 0.54
CA HIS A 91 29.95 9.57 1.65
C HIS A 91 29.72 11.02 2.08
N VAL A 92 28.93 11.20 3.12
CA VAL A 92 28.79 12.49 3.79
C VAL A 92 29.87 12.49 4.85
N ASP A 93 30.75 13.50 4.85
CA ASP A 93 31.65 13.74 5.98
C ASP A 93 30.78 13.98 7.21
N GLU A 94 30.60 12.93 8.01
CA GLU A 94 29.77 12.98 9.22
C GLU A 94 30.44 13.93 10.21
N LYS A 95 29.88 15.13 10.34
CA LYS A 95 30.23 16.02 11.45
C LYS A 95 29.82 15.36 12.76
N GLU A 96 30.59 15.60 13.80
CA GLU A 96 30.25 15.12 15.15
C GLU A 96 28.82 15.56 15.52
N ASN A 97 27.97 14.59 15.85
CA ASN A 97 26.61 14.86 16.30
C ASN A 97 26.62 15.35 17.75
N ILE A 98 26.95 16.62 17.94
CA ILE A 98 27.03 17.27 19.25
C ILE A 98 25.70 17.30 20.01
N LEU A 99 24.56 17.21 19.31
CA LEU A 99 23.23 17.24 19.93
C LEU A 99 22.84 15.86 20.47
N ASN A 100 23.19 14.79 19.75
CA ASN A 100 22.91 13.40 20.09
C ASN A 100 21.47 13.14 20.58
N GLN A 101 20.49 13.77 19.93
CA GLN A 101 19.06 13.74 20.28
C GLN A 101 18.72 14.19 21.72
N ASP A 102 19.64 14.85 22.42
CA ASP A 102 19.36 15.49 23.70
C ASP A 102 18.72 16.87 23.45
N PHE A 103 17.39 16.90 23.48
CA PHE A 103 16.60 18.13 23.33
C PHE A 103 16.38 18.90 24.63
N THR A 104 17.02 18.49 25.74
CA THR A 104 16.92 19.22 27.01
C THR A 104 17.85 20.43 27.04
N ALA A 105 17.41 21.51 27.67
CA ALA A 105 18.18 22.74 27.85
C ALA A 105 17.93 23.32 29.24
N THR A 106 18.91 23.98 29.83
CA THR A 106 18.84 24.61 31.17
C THR A 106 18.68 26.12 31.11
N GLY A 107 18.84 26.74 29.94
CA GLY A 107 18.63 28.17 29.70
C GLY A 107 18.43 28.51 28.23
N ILE A 108 18.05 29.77 27.96
CA ILE A 108 17.86 30.29 26.60
C ILE A 108 19.15 30.24 25.78
N ASN A 109 19.03 30.10 24.46
CA ASN A 109 20.13 30.15 23.49
C ASN A 109 21.21 29.07 23.65
N GLN A 110 20.90 27.96 24.31
CA GLN A 110 21.81 26.82 24.41
C GLN A 110 21.68 25.83 23.24
N LYS A 111 20.43 25.57 22.82
CA LYS A 111 20.12 24.63 21.76
C LYS A 111 18.92 25.15 20.97
N TRP A 112 19.05 25.17 19.65
CA TRP A 112 17.98 25.56 18.72
C TRP A 112 17.58 24.38 17.85
N CYS A 113 16.28 24.31 17.57
CA CYS A 113 15.73 23.37 16.61
C CYS A 113 15.16 24.16 15.43
N THR A 114 15.37 23.64 14.22
CA THR A 114 14.87 24.27 13.00
C THR A 114 14.01 23.30 12.23
N ASP A 115 12.93 23.79 11.65
CA ASP A 115 12.07 23.03 10.76
C ASP A 115 11.73 23.85 9.52
N ILE A 116 11.55 23.15 8.40
CA ILE A 116 11.11 23.73 7.14
C ILE A 116 9.83 23.01 6.73
N THR A 117 8.74 23.76 6.61
CA THR A 117 7.43 23.24 6.23
C THR A 117 6.88 23.94 5.01
N TYR A 118 6.05 23.24 4.25
CA TYR A 118 5.46 23.74 3.02
C TYR A 118 4.06 24.27 3.30
N ILE A 119 3.84 25.56 3.08
CA ILE A 119 2.58 26.23 3.37
C ILE A 119 2.03 26.94 2.14
N PHE A 120 0.71 27.06 2.07
CA PHE A 120 0.04 27.84 1.04
C PHE A 120 -0.23 29.26 1.55
N THR A 121 0.13 30.27 0.77
CA THR A 121 -0.14 31.68 1.01
C THR A 121 -1.02 32.23 -0.10
N GLN A 122 -1.89 33.19 0.21
CA GLN A 122 -2.80 33.78 -0.78
C GLN A 122 -2.07 34.59 -1.86
N LYS A 123 -0.92 35.18 -1.52
CA LYS A 123 -0.17 36.08 -2.41
C LYS A 123 0.80 35.31 -3.31
N ASP A 124 1.61 34.44 -2.72
CA ASP A 124 2.76 33.81 -3.40
C ASP A 124 2.48 32.33 -3.73
N GLY A 125 1.30 31.82 -3.36
CA GLY A 125 0.94 30.41 -3.53
C GLY A 125 1.71 29.54 -2.53
N TRP A 126 2.15 28.37 -2.99
CA TRP A 126 2.91 27.47 -2.14
C TRP A 126 4.35 27.94 -1.92
N THR A 127 4.77 28.09 -0.65
CA THR A 127 6.13 28.48 -0.26
C THR A 127 6.65 27.66 0.93
N TYR A 128 7.93 27.81 1.25
CA TYR A 128 8.59 27.19 2.38
C TYR A 128 8.69 28.14 3.56
N LEU A 129 8.09 27.78 4.68
CA LEU A 129 8.31 28.44 5.96
C LEU A 129 9.49 27.77 6.67
N ALA A 130 10.59 28.50 6.82
CA ALA A 130 11.69 28.13 7.68
C ALA A 130 11.49 28.75 9.06
N SER A 131 11.59 27.94 10.12
CA SER A 131 11.41 28.41 11.50
C SER A 131 12.55 27.95 12.40
N VAL A 132 12.89 28.79 13.40
CA VAL A 132 13.89 28.50 14.43
C VAL A 132 13.23 28.60 15.80
N MET A 133 13.30 27.53 16.57
CA MET A 133 12.77 27.42 17.93
C MET A 133 13.90 27.30 18.94
N ASP A 134 13.82 28.06 20.02
CA ASP A 134 14.65 27.86 21.21
C ASP A 134 14.12 26.69 22.06
N LEU A 135 14.96 25.67 22.33
CA LEU A 135 14.51 24.44 22.99
C LEU A 135 14.16 24.61 24.48
N TYR A 136 14.71 25.64 25.13
CA TYR A 136 14.39 25.95 26.52
C TYR A 136 13.03 26.65 26.64
N SER A 137 12.88 27.80 25.98
CA SER A 137 11.68 28.63 26.07
C SER A 137 10.52 28.15 25.20
N ARG A 138 10.78 27.26 24.23
CA ARG A 138 9.82 26.78 23.21
C ARG A 138 9.24 27.89 22.33
N ARG A 139 9.89 29.05 22.29
CA ARG A 139 9.47 30.18 21.46
C ARG A 139 10.13 30.09 20.08
N ILE A 140 9.38 30.49 19.05
CA ILE A 140 9.95 30.77 17.73
C ILE A 140 10.73 32.09 17.83
N ILE A 141 12.05 32.00 17.66
CA ILE A 141 12.97 33.15 17.76
C ILE A 141 13.30 33.76 16.40
N GLY A 142 12.97 33.06 15.30
CA GLY A 142 13.12 33.54 13.94
C GLY A 142 12.32 32.70 12.96
N TRP A 143 11.88 33.32 11.87
CA TRP A 143 11.24 32.65 10.75
C TRP A 143 11.41 33.43 9.45
N ALA A 144 11.30 32.74 8.31
CA ALA A 144 11.32 33.32 6.97
C ALA A 144 10.37 32.54 6.04
N LEU A 145 9.79 33.23 5.05
CA LEU A 145 8.87 32.69 4.03
C LEU A 145 9.49 32.71 2.63
#